data_AF-A0A4D4KW95-F1
#
_entry.id   AF-A0A4D4KW95-F1
#
_cell.length_a   1.000
_cell.length_b   1.000
_cell.length_c   1.000
_cell.angle_alpha   90.00
_cell.angle_beta   90.00
_cell.angle_gamma   90.00
#
_symmetry.space_group_name_H-M   'P 1'
#
loop_
_entity.id
_entity.type
_entity.pdbx_description
1 polymer ?
#
loop_
_entity_poly.entity_id
_entity_poly.type
_entity_poly.pdbx_seq_one_letter_code
_entity_poly.pdbx_strand_id
1 'polypeptide(L)'
;MGDRAQVFVNGAPAGVLERERHEDTLHVRSPEYGARLDVLVENMGRANYGPRIGDPKGITGPVTLDGEPLENWTCHPLPLDHLPELPFRGTDTPVAGPSFHRGTFTVDTPADAFLALPGWTKGVAWINGFNLGRYWSRGPQRRLYVPAPVLRPGTNELVLLELHAATTRTVRLTDEPDLGWTDEN
;
A
#
# COMPACT_ATOMS: atom_id res chain seq x y z
N MET A 1 -6.06 4.76 16.37
CA MET A 1 -5.98 4.08 15.06
C MET A 1 -4.63 3.42 14.91
N GLY A 2 -4.59 2.20 14.36
CA GLY A 2 -3.38 1.41 14.15
C GLY A 2 -3.31 0.93 12.70
N ASP A 3 -2.47 1.46 11.81
CA ASP A 3 -1.46 2.52 12.05
C ASP A 3 -1.60 3.72 11.13
N ARG A 4 -2.21 3.52 9.96
CA ARG A 4 -2.39 4.55 8.95
C ARG A 4 -3.75 4.42 8.30
N ALA A 5 -4.44 5.54 8.08
CA ALA A 5 -5.73 5.56 7.42
C ALA A 5 -5.74 6.56 6.27
N GLN A 6 -6.32 6.17 5.15
CA GLN A 6 -6.71 7.08 4.08
C GLN A 6 -8.21 7.28 4.13
N VAL A 7 -8.64 8.53 4.10
CA VAL A 7 -10.05 8.92 4.24
C VAL A 7 -10.55 9.46 2.92
N PHE A 8 -11.74 9.02 2.52
CA PHE A 8 -12.39 9.41 1.27
C PHE A 8 -13.83 9.84 1.53
N VAL A 9 -14.27 10.89 0.84
CA VAL A 9 -15.66 11.37 0.86
C VAL A 9 -16.22 11.24 -0.55
N ASN A 10 -17.30 10.47 -0.71
CA ASN A 10 -17.88 10.11 -2.01
C ASN A 10 -16.81 9.56 -3.00
N GLY A 11 -15.85 8.79 -2.49
CA GLY A 11 -14.74 8.23 -3.26
C GLY A 11 -13.59 9.20 -3.57
N ALA A 12 -13.73 10.50 -3.31
CA ALA A 12 -12.65 11.47 -3.49
C ALA A 12 -11.70 11.45 -2.28
N PRO A 13 -10.36 11.48 -2.47
CA PRO A 13 -9.41 11.53 -1.36
C PRO A 13 -9.60 12.80 -0.53
N ALA A 14 -9.79 12.65 0.78
CA ALA A 14 -9.92 13.75 1.73
C ALA A 14 -8.63 13.98 2.54
N GLY A 15 -7.89 12.91 2.85
CA GLY A 15 -6.64 13.03 3.59
C GLY A 15 -6.09 11.69 4.07
N VAL A 16 -4.94 11.77 4.74
CA VAL A 16 -4.28 10.63 5.38
C VAL A 16 -4.02 10.98 6.83
N LEU A 17 -4.24 10.01 7.72
CA LEU A 17 -3.86 10.06 9.12
C LEU A 17 -2.77 9.01 9.38
N GLU A 18 -1.66 9.42 9.99
CA GLU A 18 -0.56 8.55 10.37
C GLU A 18 -0.28 8.56 11.88
N ARG A 19 -0.27 7.38 12.50
CA ARG A 19 0.06 7.21 13.92
C ARG A 19 1.45 7.73 14.28
N GLU A 20 2.43 7.58 13.39
CA GLU A 20 3.80 8.07 13.57
C GLU A 20 3.85 9.61 13.68
N ARG A 21 2.91 10.29 13.02
CA ARG A 21 2.79 11.75 13.03
C ARG A 21 1.85 12.28 14.10
N HIS A 22 1.31 11.40 14.95
CA HIS A 22 0.29 11.73 15.95
C HIS A 22 -0.98 12.35 15.34
N GLU A 23 -1.32 11.95 14.11
CA GLU A 23 -2.52 12.43 13.42
C GLU A 23 -3.71 11.51 13.72
N ASP A 24 -4.78 12.09 14.25
CA ASP A 24 -6.04 11.39 14.54
C ASP A 24 -7.29 12.13 14.02
N THR A 25 -7.12 13.33 13.47
CA THR A 25 -8.21 14.22 13.04
C THR A 25 -7.87 14.83 11.68
N LEU A 26 -8.87 14.96 10.80
CA LEU A 26 -8.74 15.70 9.55
C LEU A 26 -9.98 16.55 9.28
N HIS A 27 -9.79 17.67 8.58
CA HIS A 27 -10.90 18.46 8.07
C HIS A 27 -11.46 17.83 6.80
N VAL A 28 -12.72 17.40 6.83
CA VAL A 28 -13.45 16.94 5.65
C VAL A 28 -14.39 18.03 5.15
N ARG A 29 -14.56 18.11 3.82
CA ARG A 29 -15.66 18.88 3.22
C ARG A 29 -16.68 17.89 2.71
N SER A 30 -17.90 17.94 3.24
CA SER A 30 -19.03 17.22 2.65
C SER A 30 -19.81 18.18 1.74
N PRO A 31 -19.96 17.87 0.43
CA PRO A 31 -20.76 18.71 -0.45
C PRO A 31 -22.26 18.63 -0.16
N GLU A 32 -22.70 17.58 0.56
CA GLU A 32 -24.12 17.26 0.76
C GLU A 32 -24.35 16.43 2.04
N TYR A 33 -25.62 16.33 2.47
CA TYR A 33 -26.04 15.41 3.51
C TYR A 33 -26.11 13.98 2.96
N GLY A 34 -25.70 12.98 3.76
CA GLY A 34 -25.70 11.58 3.34
C GLY A 34 -24.50 11.17 2.49
N ALA A 35 -23.44 11.98 2.45
CA ALA A 35 -22.19 11.61 1.81
C ALA A 35 -21.60 10.31 2.39
N ARG A 36 -21.01 9.50 1.51
CA ARG A 36 -20.36 8.25 1.89
C ARG A 36 -18.94 8.53 2.37
N LEU A 37 -18.63 8.09 3.59
CA LEU A 37 -17.29 8.12 4.17
C LEU A 37 -16.65 6.74 4.05
N ASP A 38 -15.51 6.66 3.36
CA ASP A 38 -14.67 5.46 3.32
C ASP A 38 -13.37 5.70 4.08
N VAL A 39 -12.95 4.71 4.87
CA VAL A 39 -11.69 4.75 5.62
C VAL A 39 -10.90 3.47 5.33
N LEU A 40 -9.86 3.58 4.49
CA LEU A 40 -8.94 2.48 4.24
C LEU A 40 -7.84 2.48 5.29
N VAL A 41 -7.83 1.47 6.15
CA VAL A 41 -6.84 1.35 7.23
C VAL A 41 -5.80 0.30 6.89
N GLU A 42 -4.53 0.69 7.00
CA GLU A 42 -3.39 -0.19 6.84
C GLU A 42 -2.82 -0.61 8.20
N ASN A 43 -2.74 -1.93 8.43
CA ASN A 43 -1.93 -2.50 9.49
C ASN A 43 -0.46 -2.55 9.02
N MET A 44 0.42 -1.76 9.62
CA MET A 44 1.82 -1.63 9.22
C MET A 44 2.77 -2.56 9.98
N GLY A 45 2.23 -3.52 10.73
CA GLY A 45 2.98 -4.46 11.57
C GLY A 45 2.75 -4.19 13.05
N ARG A 46 2.60 -5.24 13.84
CA ARG A 46 2.46 -5.12 15.31
C ARG A 46 3.83 -4.84 15.92
N ALA A 47 3.84 -4.06 17.01
CA ALA A 47 5.05 -3.90 17.81
C ALA A 47 5.53 -5.29 18.28
N ASN A 48 6.82 -5.56 18.08
CA ASN A 48 7.48 -6.81 18.45
C ASN A 48 8.34 -6.67 19.72
N TYR A 49 8.32 -5.50 20.36
CA TYR A 49 9.06 -5.21 21.58
C TYR A 49 8.34 -4.15 22.43
N GLY A 50 8.52 -4.23 23.75
CA GLY A 50 8.09 -3.20 24.70
C GLY A 50 6.59 -3.20 25.03
N PRO A 51 6.09 -2.13 25.67
CA PRO A 51 4.76 -2.09 26.27
C PRO A 51 3.61 -2.04 25.25
N ARG A 52 3.91 -1.82 23.96
CA ARG A 52 2.93 -1.76 22.87
C ARG A 52 2.69 -3.13 22.19
N ILE A 53 3.32 -4.20 22.69
CA ILE A 53 3.02 -5.56 22.24
C ILE A 53 1.54 -5.83 22.50
N GLY A 54 0.83 -6.32 21.49
CA GLY A 54 -0.60 -6.62 21.58
C GLY A 54 -1.52 -5.47 21.19
N ASP A 55 -0.98 -4.29 20.84
CA ASP A 55 -1.78 -3.17 20.34
C ASP A 55 -2.74 -3.62 19.21
N PRO A 56 -4.05 -3.32 19.32
CA PRO A 56 -5.00 -3.62 18.27
C PRO A 56 -4.70 -2.79 17.01
N LYS A 57 -5.17 -3.30 15.87
CA LYS A 57 -5.00 -2.68 14.55
C LYS A 57 -6.36 -2.32 13.97
N GLY A 58 -6.39 -1.36 13.04
CA GLY A 58 -7.62 -0.79 12.53
C GLY A 58 -8.03 0.50 13.24
N ILE A 59 -9.31 0.79 13.22
CA ILE A 59 -9.93 1.86 14.01
C ILE A 59 -10.18 1.31 15.41
N THR A 60 -9.52 1.89 16.42
CA THR A 60 -9.45 1.36 17.79
C THR A 60 -10.37 2.09 18.78
N GLY A 61 -11.14 3.05 18.31
CA GLY A 61 -12.05 3.89 19.09
C GLY A 61 -13.16 4.46 18.20
N PRO A 62 -14.09 5.26 18.75
CA PRO A 62 -15.15 5.85 17.95
C PRO A 62 -14.57 6.78 16.87
N VAL A 63 -15.23 6.80 15.71
CA VAL A 63 -15.02 7.85 14.70
C VAL A 63 -16.09 8.91 14.95
N THR A 64 -15.68 10.17 15.06
CA THR A 64 -16.61 11.28 15.30
C THR A 64 -16.55 12.31 14.16
N LEU A 65 -17.66 12.98 13.91
CA LEU A 65 -17.76 14.16 13.05
C LEU A 65 -18.28 15.32 13.90
N ASP A 66 -17.47 16.37 14.04
CA ASP A 66 -17.76 17.52 14.91
C ASP A 66 -18.15 17.14 16.36
N GLY A 67 -17.55 16.05 16.86
CA GLY A 67 -17.80 15.51 18.20
C GLY A 67 -18.91 14.47 18.28
N GLU A 68 -19.75 14.34 17.26
CA GLU A 68 -20.84 13.35 17.22
C GLU A 68 -20.35 12.01 16.65
N PRO A 69 -20.59 10.88 17.33
CA PRO A 69 -20.20 9.55 16.83
C PRO A 69 -20.85 9.19 15.50
N LEU A 70 -20.05 8.65 14.58
CA LEU A 70 -20.53 8.01 13.35
C LEU A 70 -20.71 6.51 13.58
N GLU A 71 -21.91 6.01 13.30
CA GLU A 71 -22.32 4.62 13.52
C GLU A 71 -22.64 3.90 12.20
N ASN A 72 -23.04 2.62 12.29
CA ASN A 72 -23.49 1.79 11.15
C ASN A 72 -22.43 1.54 10.06
N TRP A 73 -21.20 1.30 10.48
CA TRP A 73 -20.08 0.96 9.59
C TRP A 73 -20.27 -0.40 8.90
N THR A 74 -19.96 -0.44 7.60
CA THR A 74 -19.70 -1.69 6.89
C THR A 74 -18.20 -1.90 6.78
N CYS A 75 -17.70 -3.03 7.29
CA CYS A 75 -16.27 -3.33 7.34
C CYS A 75 -15.90 -4.42 6.33
N HIS A 76 -14.92 -4.15 5.47
CA HIS A 76 -14.41 -5.09 4.47
C HIS A 76 -12.94 -5.44 4.77
N PRO A 77 -12.65 -6.63 5.33
CA PRO A 77 -11.28 -7.05 5.53
C PRO A 77 -10.59 -7.34 4.19
N LEU A 78 -9.37 -6.83 4.02
CA LEU A 78 -8.52 -7.08 2.86
C LEU A 78 -7.23 -7.79 3.32
N PRO A 79 -7.28 -9.10 3.61
CA PRO A 79 -6.12 -9.83 4.13
C PRO A 79 -5.01 -9.95 3.07
N LEU A 80 -5.39 -10.08 1.79
CA LEU A 80 -4.48 -10.19 0.64
C LEU A 80 -3.42 -11.32 0.78
N ASP A 81 -3.75 -12.37 1.54
CA ASP A 81 -2.93 -13.60 1.64
C ASP A 81 -2.76 -14.26 0.26
N HIS A 82 -3.80 -14.15 -0.56
CA HIS A 82 -3.78 -14.46 -1.99
C HIS A 82 -4.31 -13.24 -2.75
N LEU A 83 -3.75 -12.98 -3.93
CA LEU A 83 -4.30 -11.96 -4.82
C LEU A 83 -5.70 -12.41 -5.25
N PRO A 84 -6.75 -11.60 -5.01
CA PRO A 84 -8.07 -11.92 -5.52
C PRO A 84 -8.04 -11.93 -7.06
N GLU A 85 -8.96 -12.68 -7.67
CA GLU A 85 -9.21 -12.53 -9.10
C GLU A 85 -9.80 -11.14 -9.35
N LEU A 86 -8.94 -10.22 -9.79
CA LEU A 86 -9.31 -8.84 -10.05
C LEU A 86 -9.51 -8.63 -11.55
N PRO A 87 -10.61 -7.96 -11.96
CA PRO A 87 -10.77 -7.55 -13.35
C PRO A 87 -9.84 -6.38 -13.65
N PHE A 88 -8.70 -6.65 -14.28
CA PHE A 88 -7.79 -5.60 -14.75
C PHE A 88 -8.27 -5.01 -16.07
N ARG A 89 -8.22 -3.69 -16.19
CA ARG A 89 -8.53 -2.96 -17.42
C ARG A 89 -7.38 -2.03 -17.77
N GLY A 90 -7.06 -1.93 -19.06
CA GLY A 90 -6.12 -0.92 -19.55
C GLY A 90 -6.72 0.48 -19.36
N THR A 91 -5.89 1.42 -18.92
CA THR A 91 -6.27 2.83 -18.79
C THR A 91 -5.09 3.73 -19.15
N ASP A 92 -5.36 4.75 -19.96
CA ASP A 92 -4.40 5.81 -20.28
C ASP A 92 -4.40 6.93 -19.24
N THR A 93 -5.41 6.97 -18.37
CA THR A 93 -5.53 7.95 -17.29
C THR A 93 -4.79 7.45 -16.05
N PRO A 94 -4.03 8.31 -15.36
CA PRO A 94 -3.51 8.01 -14.02
C PRO A 94 -4.66 7.68 -13.07
N VAL A 95 -4.48 6.65 -12.25
CA VAL A 95 -5.44 6.31 -11.19
C VAL A 95 -4.98 7.00 -9.91
N ALA A 96 -5.90 7.77 -9.31
CA ALA A 96 -5.67 8.39 -8.01
C ALA A 96 -6.24 7.50 -6.91
N GLY A 97 -5.44 7.26 -5.88
CA GLY A 97 -5.80 6.46 -4.72
C GLY A 97 -5.44 4.97 -4.85
N PRO A 98 -5.80 4.18 -3.83
CA PRO A 98 -5.48 2.77 -3.73
C PRO A 98 -5.95 1.97 -4.95
N SER A 99 -5.02 1.35 -5.67
CA SER A 99 -5.33 0.59 -6.87
C SER A 99 -4.34 -0.55 -7.12
N PHE A 100 -4.84 -1.59 -7.79
CA PHE A 100 -4.01 -2.70 -8.25
C PHE A 100 -3.53 -2.44 -9.67
N HIS A 101 -2.23 -2.57 -9.88
CA HIS A 101 -1.58 -2.51 -11.18
C HIS A 101 -1.03 -3.88 -11.53
N ARG A 102 -1.14 -4.27 -12.80
CA ARG A 102 -0.61 -5.52 -13.33
C ARG A 102 0.28 -5.26 -14.53
N GLY A 103 1.43 -5.91 -14.56
CA GLY A 103 2.36 -5.93 -15.68
C GLY A 103 2.94 -7.33 -15.89
N THR A 104 3.61 -7.50 -17.03
CA THR A 104 4.35 -8.73 -17.32
C THR A 104 5.74 -8.40 -17.84
N PHE A 105 6.67 -9.33 -17.64
CA PHE A 105 8.04 -9.24 -18.14
C PHE A 105 8.55 -10.64 -18.49
N THR A 106 9.61 -10.73 -19.30
CA THR A 106 10.19 -12.01 -19.72
C THR A 106 11.53 -12.22 -19.02
N VAL A 107 11.78 -13.44 -18.56
CA VAL A 107 13.05 -13.87 -17.95
C VAL A 107 13.59 -15.05 -18.74
N ASP A 108 14.84 -14.97 -19.19
CA ASP A 108 15.48 -16.10 -19.89
C ASP A 108 15.98 -17.14 -18.88
N THR A 109 16.85 -16.71 -17.97
CA THR A 109 17.37 -17.53 -16.87
C THR A 109 17.02 -16.88 -15.53
N PRO A 110 16.21 -17.54 -14.68
CA PRO A 110 15.93 -17.06 -13.33
C PRO A 110 17.21 -16.84 -12.53
N ALA A 111 17.32 -15.66 -11.92
CA ALA A 111 18.40 -15.29 -11.02
C ALA A 111 17.84 -14.37 -9.94
N ASP A 112 18.57 -14.24 -8.84
CA ASP A 112 18.24 -13.24 -7.82
C ASP A 112 18.28 -11.85 -8.43
N ALA A 113 17.33 -11.01 -8.04
CA ALA A 113 17.20 -9.66 -8.54
C ALA A 113 16.61 -8.74 -7.47
N PHE A 114 16.46 -7.46 -7.83
CA PHE A 114 15.88 -6.44 -6.98
C PHE A 114 14.88 -5.59 -7.76
N LEU A 115 13.65 -5.49 -7.26
CA LEU A 115 12.58 -4.68 -7.83
C LEU A 115 12.72 -3.23 -7.36
N ALA A 116 13.04 -2.35 -8.30
CA ALA A 116 13.04 -0.90 -8.11
C ALA A 116 11.73 -0.29 -8.63
N LEU A 117 11.16 0.60 -7.82
CA LEU A 117 9.84 1.20 -8.02
C LEU A 117 9.91 2.75 -8.12
N PRO A 118 10.72 3.33 -9.02
CA PRO A 118 10.80 4.79 -9.15
C PRO A 118 9.46 5.35 -9.62
N GLY A 119 8.99 6.43 -9.00
CA GLY A 119 7.71 7.07 -9.33
C GLY A 119 6.48 6.39 -8.71
N TRP A 120 6.66 5.32 -7.93
CA TRP A 120 5.65 4.73 -7.06
C TRP A 120 5.80 5.27 -5.64
N THR A 121 4.72 5.29 -4.85
CA THR A 121 4.73 5.96 -3.54
C THR A 121 4.77 4.98 -2.38
N LYS A 122 3.72 4.17 -2.22
CA LYS A 122 3.65 3.24 -1.09
C LYS A 122 2.74 2.08 -1.43
N GLY A 123 3.17 0.86 -1.12
CA GLY A 123 2.39 -0.29 -1.52
C GLY A 123 2.97 -1.64 -1.14
N VAL A 124 2.44 -2.66 -1.82
CA VAL A 124 2.87 -4.05 -1.71
C VAL A 124 3.07 -4.61 -3.12
N ALA A 125 4.08 -5.46 -3.29
CA ALA A 125 4.40 -6.06 -4.59
C ALA A 125 4.30 -7.59 -4.54
N TRP A 126 3.84 -8.17 -5.64
CA TRP A 126 3.81 -9.61 -5.86
C TRP A 126 4.41 -9.97 -7.21
N ILE A 127 5.25 -11.00 -7.25
CA ILE A 127 5.69 -11.60 -8.51
C ILE A 127 5.18 -13.04 -8.55
N ASN A 128 4.47 -13.40 -9.62
CA ASN A 128 3.85 -14.72 -9.79
C ASN A 128 3.02 -15.17 -8.57
N GLY A 129 2.33 -14.22 -7.92
CA GLY A 129 1.54 -14.44 -6.70
C GLY A 129 2.34 -14.50 -5.39
N PHE A 130 3.67 -14.52 -5.43
CA PHE A 130 4.50 -14.45 -4.23
C PHE A 130 4.62 -13.01 -3.72
N ASN A 131 4.23 -12.76 -2.47
CA ASN A 131 4.29 -11.44 -1.84
C ASN A 131 5.74 -11.07 -1.47
N LEU A 132 6.31 -10.09 -2.18
CA LEU A 132 7.67 -9.58 -1.93
C LEU A 132 7.75 -8.66 -0.70
N GLY A 133 6.60 -8.21 -0.20
CA GLY A 133 6.51 -7.28 0.91
C GLY A 133 6.22 -5.84 0.48
N ARG A 134 6.49 -4.91 1.38
CA ARG A 134 6.05 -3.51 1.30
C ARG A 134 7.15 -2.63 0.73
N TYR A 135 6.77 -1.69 -0.13
CA TYR A 135 7.64 -0.59 -0.55
C TYR A 135 7.09 0.74 -0.04
N TRP A 136 7.99 1.69 0.22
CA TRP A 136 7.63 3.08 0.49
C TRP A 136 8.75 3.99 0.02
N SER A 137 8.42 4.98 -0.80
CA SER A 137 9.35 5.99 -1.33
C SER A 137 10.05 6.82 -0.25
N ARG A 138 9.56 6.78 0.99
CA ARG A 138 10.20 7.39 2.16
C ARG A 138 11.56 6.75 2.51
N GLY A 139 11.82 5.51 2.09
CA GLY A 139 13.06 4.80 2.39
C GLY A 139 13.17 4.29 3.85
N PRO A 140 14.38 3.89 4.30
CA PRO A 140 15.64 3.95 3.56
C PRO A 140 15.69 2.93 2.41
N GLN A 141 15.10 1.74 2.58
CA GLN A 141 15.04 0.73 1.54
C GLN A 141 14.35 1.26 0.26
N ARG A 142 15.00 1.11 -0.89
CA ARG A 142 14.51 1.58 -2.20
C ARG A 142 14.18 0.45 -3.17
N ARG A 143 14.68 -0.77 -2.91
CA ARG A 143 14.42 -1.95 -3.75
C ARG A 143 13.99 -3.15 -2.92
N LEU A 144 13.06 -3.93 -3.45
CA LEU A 144 12.62 -5.20 -2.85
C LEU A 144 13.44 -6.35 -3.44
N TYR A 145 13.97 -7.23 -2.59
CA TYR A 145 14.64 -8.44 -3.06
C TYR A 145 13.63 -9.37 -3.76
N VAL A 146 14.05 -9.93 -4.89
CA VAL A 146 13.31 -10.90 -5.69
C VAL A 146 14.13 -12.19 -5.72
N PRO A 147 13.71 -13.22 -4.96
CA PRO A 147 14.39 -14.51 -4.97
C PRO A 147 14.26 -15.20 -6.33
N ALA A 148 15.35 -15.78 -6.85
CA ALA A 148 15.34 -16.53 -8.10
C ALA A 148 14.22 -17.59 -8.18
N PRO A 149 13.88 -18.35 -7.11
CA PRO A 149 12.82 -19.35 -7.15
C PRO A 149 11.41 -18.79 -7.39
N VAL A 150 11.19 -17.49 -7.20
CA VAL A 150 9.91 -16.83 -7.50
C VAL A 150 9.75 -16.59 -9.01
N LEU A 151 10.86 -16.50 -9.74
CA LEU A 151 10.90 -16.27 -11.18
C LEU A 151 10.82 -17.58 -11.97
N ARG A 152 10.34 -17.48 -13.21
CA ARG A 152 10.20 -18.60 -14.14
C ARG A 152 10.80 -18.21 -15.50
N PRO A 153 11.40 -19.14 -16.26
CA PRO A 153 11.73 -18.88 -17.66
C PRO A 153 10.46 -18.49 -18.44
N GLY A 154 10.58 -17.51 -19.33
CA GLY A 154 9.45 -16.94 -20.07
C GLY A 154 8.73 -15.83 -19.31
N THR A 155 7.41 -15.75 -19.48
CA THR A 155 6.60 -14.65 -18.95
C THR A 155 6.36 -14.78 -17.44
N ASN A 156 6.61 -13.69 -16.73
CA ASN A 156 6.34 -13.52 -15.31
C ASN A 156 5.33 -12.39 -15.10
N GLU A 157 4.48 -12.52 -14.09
CA GLU A 157 3.50 -11.51 -13.69
C GLU A 157 4.04 -10.68 -12.53
N LEU A 158 3.86 -9.36 -12.62
CA LEU A 158 4.01 -8.43 -11.51
C LEU A 158 2.66 -7.80 -11.18
N VAL A 159 2.25 -7.89 -9.92
CA VAL A 159 1.12 -7.14 -9.38
C VAL A 159 1.61 -6.18 -8.30
N LEU A 160 1.11 -4.95 -8.32
CA LEU A 160 1.36 -3.94 -7.30
C LEU A 160 0.03 -3.47 -6.73
N LEU A 161 -0.06 -3.36 -5.41
CA LEU A 161 -1.06 -2.52 -4.75
C LEU A 161 -0.38 -1.19 -4.44
N GLU A 162 -0.69 -0.14 -5.20
CA GLU A 162 -0.23 1.22 -4.94
C GLU A 162 -1.30 1.98 -4.17
N LEU A 163 -0.92 2.58 -3.04
CA LEU A 163 -1.83 3.20 -2.10
C LEU A 163 -2.10 4.68 -2.38
N HIS A 164 -1.30 5.33 -3.21
CA HIS A 164 -1.45 6.74 -3.58
C HIS A 164 -1.65 6.90 -5.08
N ALA A 165 -0.62 7.32 -5.78
CA ALA A 165 -0.60 7.47 -7.22
C ALA A 165 0.81 7.14 -7.69
N ALA A 166 0.89 6.67 -8.93
CA ALA A 166 2.15 6.46 -9.61
C ALA A 166 2.33 7.54 -10.69
N THR A 167 3.53 8.11 -10.77
CA THR A 167 3.90 9.06 -11.84
C THR A 167 4.40 8.34 -13.10
N THR A 168 4.51 7.01 -13.05
CA THR A 168 4.90 6.13 -14.14
C THR A 168 4.07 4.85 -14.13
N ARG A 169 4.20 4.04 -15.18
CA ARG A 169 3.60 2.69 -15.30
C ARG A 169 4.65 1.58 -15.39
N THR A 170 5.91 1.92 -15.16
CA THR A 170 7.04 1.01 -15.30
C THR A 170 7.72 0.77 -13.96
N VAL A 171 8.34 -0.40 -13.84
CA VAL A 171 9.29 -0.73 -12.77
C VAL A 171 10.61 -1.14 -13.39
N ARG A 172 11.62 -1.43 -12.57
CA ARG A 172 12.90 -1.98 -13.05
C ARG A 172 13.29 -3.18 -12.18
N LEU A 173 13.86 -4.20 -12.81
CA LEU A 173 14.63 -5.23 -12.11
C LEU A 173 16.11 -4.89 -12.26
N THR A 174 16.84 -4.98 -11.15
CA THR A 174 18.29 -4.73 -11.08
C THR A 174 19.00 -5.90 -10.42
N ASP A 175 20.29 -6.02 -10.63
CA ASP A 175 21.17 -7.03 -10.01
C ASP A 175 21.67 -6.61 -8.62
N GLU A 176 21.64 -5.33 -8.29
CA GLU A 176 22.09 -4.81 -6.99
C GLU A 176 20.95 -4.39 -6.06
N PRO A 177 21.10 -4.56 -4.73
CA PRO A 177 20.21 -3.96 -3.76
C PRO A 177 20.38 -2.43 -3.72
N ASP A 178 19.38 -1.74 -3.18
CA ASP A 178 19.51 -0.36 -2.72
C ASP A 178 18.72 -0.25 -1.42
N LEU A 179 19.45 -0.29 -0.31
CA LEU A 179 18.91 -0.22 1.04
C LEU A 179 18.80 1.23 1.55
N GLY A 180 19.12 2.20 0.69
CA GLY A 180 19.23 3.61 1.05
C GLY A 180 20.49 3.92 1.85
N TRP A 181 20.46 5.07 2.51
CA TRP A 181 21.54 5.49 3.41
C TRP A 181 21.50 4.64 4.67
N THR A 182 22.62 4.01 4.98
CA THR A 182 22.91 3.51 6.32
C THR A 182 23.61 4.63 7.07
N ASP A 183 23.17 4.94 8.29
CA ASP A 183 23.89 5.87 9.16
C ASP A 183 25.22 5.22 9.61
N GLU A 184 26.20 5.23 8.71
CA GLU A 184 27.62 5.01 9.00
C GLU A 184 28.38 6.25 8.52
N ASN A 185 28.34 7.30 9.35
CA ASN A 185 29.42 8.27 9.61
C ASN A 185 29.00 9.28 10.69
#